data_AF-A0A2D7QWZ3-F1
#
_entry.id   AF-A0A2D7QWZ3-F1
#
_cell.length_a   1.000
_cell.length_b   1.000
_cell.length_c   1.000
_cell.angle_alpha   90.00
_cell.angle_beta   90.00
_cell.angle_gamma   90.00
#
_symmetry.space_group_name_H-M   'P 1'
#
loop_
_entity.id
_entity.type
_entity.pdbx_description
1 polymer ?
#
loop_
_entity_poly.entity_id
_entity_poly.type
_entity_poly.pdbx_seq_one_letter_code
_entity_poly.pdbx_strand_id
1 'polypeptide(L)'
;MTDQKNSMEKLPLVQHLIELRKSLLRSVISIAIFFVILFPFADEIYNFIAAPIVQAIPGSNLIAIGVISPFLTPLKMSLILAIYIAMPYLLYQLWMFIAPALYR
;
A
#
# COMPACT_ATOMS: atom_id res chain seq x y z
N MET A 1 29.91 36.29 11.21
CA MET A 1 30.20 34.85 11.44
C MET A 1 28.91 34.13 11.82
N THR A 2 27.89 34.15 10.96
CA THR A 2 26.56 33.58 11.23
C THR A 2 25.99 32.78 10.05
N ASP A 3 26.57 32.91 8.85
CA ASP A 3 26.12 32.17 7.66
C ASP A 3 26.66 30.72 7.55
N GLN A 4 27.73 30.37 8.27
CA GLN A 4 28.35 29.04 8.16
C GLN A 4 27.63 27.95 8.98
N LYS A 5 26.67 28.29 9.85
CA LYS A 5 25.91 27.32 10.65
C LYS A 5 24.74 26.69 9.87
N ASN A 6 24.21 27.38 8.86
CA ASN A 6 23.03 26.96 8.09
C ASN A 6 23.34 25.95 6.97
N SER A 7 24.61 25.78 6.59
CA SER A 7 25.03 24.79 5.58
C SER A 7 25.16 23.38 6.16
N MET A 8 25.41 23.22 7.46
CA MET A 8 25.54 21.90 8.10
C MET A 8 24.18 21.28 8.49
N GLU A 9 23.16 22.10 8.80
CA GLU A 9 21.78 21.65 9.13
C GLU A 9 20.91 21.34 7.90
N LYS A 10 21.23 21.89 6.72
CA LYS A 10 20.49 21.57 5.48
C LYS A 10 20.77 20.17 4.96
N LEU A 11 21.96 19.60 5.24
CA LEU A 11 22.28 18.22 4.84
C LEU A 11 21.42 17.13 5.53
N PRO A 12 21.19 17.14 6.86
CA PRO A 12 20.43 16.08 7.53
C PRO A 12 18.94 16.05 7.13
N LEU A 13 18.27 17.21 7.01
CA LEU A 13 16.86 17.26 6.59
C LEU A 13 16.68 16.79 5.15
N VAL A 14 17.56 17.22 4.24
CA VAL A 14 17.52 16.79 2.84
C VAL A 14 17.86 15.30 2.71
N GLN A 15 18.80 14.77 3.50
CA GLN A 15 19.10 13.34 3.55
C GLN A 15 17.91 12.51 4.04
N HIS A 16 17.22 12.96 5.09
CA HIS A 16 16.04 12.25 5.59
C HIS A 16 14.88 12.22 4.57
N LEU A 17 14.65 13.33 3.85
CA LEU A 17 13.66 13.38 2.76
C LEU A 17 14.03 12.46 1.59
N ILE A 18 15.32 12.30 1.30
CA ILE A 18 15.83 11.39 0.28
C ILE A 18 15.60 9.92 0.68
N GLU A 19 15.80 9.59 1.96
CA GLU A 19 15.49 8.27 2.52
C GLU A 19 13.99 7.96 2.45
N LEU A 20 13.13 8.93 2.80
CA LEU A 20 11.67 8.80 2.69
C LEU A 20 11.24 8.51 1.24
N ARG A 21 11.76 9.28 0.28
CA ARG A 21 11.46 9.06 -1.14
C ARG A 21 11.87 7.66 -1.59
N LYS A 22 13.06 7.22 -1.18
CA LYS A 22 13.62 5.92 -1.56
C LYS A 22 12.82 4.76 -0.94
N SER A 23 12.43 4.87 0.32
CA SER A 23 11.60 3.86 0.98
C SER A 23 10.20 3.81 0.39
N LEU A 24 9.57 4.95 0.13
CA LEU A 24 8.26 5.04 -0.51
C LEU A 24 8.26 4.39 -1.89
N LEU A 25 9.26 4.70 -2.73
CA LEU A 25 9.35 4.14 -4.08
C LEU A 25 9.48 2.61 -4.04
N ARG A 26 10.31 2.06 -3.14
CA ARG A 26 10.47 0.61 -2.97
C ARG A 26 9.20 -0.06 -2.46
N SER A 27 8.48 0.57 -1.53
CA SER A 27 7.20 0.09 -1.02
C SER A 27 6.14 0.04 -2.13
N VAL A 28 6.02 1.09 -2.93
CA VAL A 28 5.09 1.17 -4.05
C VAL A 28 5.40 0.10 -5.11
N ILE A 29 6.68 -0.07 -5.46
CA ILE A 29 7.11 -1.11 -6.41
C ILE A 29 6.74 -2.51 -5.89
N SER A 30 6.94 -2.76 -4.60
CA SER A 30 6.65 -4.07 -4.01
C SER A 30 5.15 -4.36 -4.02
N ILE A 31 4.32 -3.38 -3.64
CA ILE A 31 2.85 -3.49 -3.76
C ILE A 31 2.46 -3.73 -5.21
N ALA A 32 3.05 -3.01 -6.16
CA ALA A 32 2.77 -3.17 -7.58
C ALA A 32 3.11 -4.60 -8.08
N ILE A 33 4.24 -5.18 -7.64
CA ILE A 33 4.62 -6.56 -7.97
C ILE A 33 3.57 -7.55 -7.44
N PHE A 34 3.21 -7.47 -6.16
CA PHE A 34 2.17 -8.35 -5.60
C PHE A 34 0.82 -8.14 -6.28
N PHE A 35 0.46 -6.90 -6.58
CA PHE A 35 -0.77 -6.58 -7.28
C PHE A 35 -0.81 -7.19 -8.69
N VAL A 36 0.26 -7.10 -9.47
CA VAL A 36 0.33 -7.72 -10.81
C VAL A 36 0.18 -9.24 -10.73
N ILE A 37 0.73 -9.87 -9.69
CA ILE A 37 0.59 -11.32 -9.45
C ILE A 37 -0.85 -11.68 -9.06
N LEU A 38 -1.51 -10.86 -8.24
CA LEU A 38 -2.89 -11.09 -7.76
C LEU A 38 -3.97 -10.64 -8.74
N PHE A 39 -3.65 -9.75 -9.68
CA PHE A 39 -4.57 -9.21 -10.67
C PHE A 39 -5.39 -10.28 -11.42
N PRO A 40 -4.80 -11.37 -11.96
CA PRO A 40 -5.60 -12.41 -12.63
C PRO A 40 -6.56 -13.17 -11.71
N PHE A 41 -6.35 -13.12 -10.38
CA PHE A 41 -7.20 -13.79 -9.38
C PHE A 41 -8.22 -12.83 -8.75
N ALA A 42 -8.38 -11.61 -9.26
CA ALA A 42 -9.24 -10.59 -8.66
C ALA A 42 -10.71 -11.03 -8.50
N ASP A 43 -11.24 -11.77 -9.48
CA ASP A 43 -12.61 -12.28 -9.45
C ASP A 43 -12.80 -13.38 -8.40
N GLU A 44 -11.82 -14.27 -8.24
CA GLU A 44 -11.81 -15.31 -7.20
C GLU A 44 -11.77 -14.70 -5.79
N ILE A 45 -10.91 -13.68 -5.60
CA ILE A 45 -10.81 -12.94 -4.34
C ILE A 45 -12.14 -12.26 -4.00
N TYR A 46 -12.78 -11.63 -5.00
CA TYR A 46 -14.08 -11.00 -4.81
C TYR A 46 -15.15 -12.02 -4.41
N ASN A 47 -15.24 -13.15 -5.11
CA ASN A 47 -16.22 -14.21 -4.81
C ASN A 47 -16.00 -14.80 -3.42
N PHE A 48 -14.74 -14.98 -3.00
CA PHE A 48 -14.40 -15.45 -1.65
C PHE A 48 -14.87 -14.47 -0.57
N ILE A 49 -14.67 -13.16 -0.77
CA ILE A 49 -15.10 -12.11 0.17
C ILE A 49 -16.63 -11.92 0.15
N ALA A 50 -17.26 -12.06 -1.01
CA ALA A 50 -18.70 -11.90 -1.19
C ALA A 50 -19.52 -13.10 -0.68
N ALA A 51 -18.95 -14.31 -0.67
CA ALA A 51 -19.60 -15.54 -0.20
C ALA A 51 -20.23 -15.43 1.21
N PRO A 52 -19.55 -14.92 2.26
CA PRO A 52 -20.16 -14.76 3.57
C PRO A 52 -21.27 -13.70 3.60
N ILE A 53 -21.19 -12.67 2.76
CA ILE A 53 -22.20 -11.59 2.71
C ILE A 53 -23.51 -12.12 2.12
N VAL A 54 -23.42 -12.92 1.05
CA VAL A 54 -24.58 -13.56 0.41
C VAL A 54 -25.23 -14.59 1.35
N GLN A 55 -24.43 -15.31 2.14
CA GLN A 55 -24.95 -16.26 3.13
C GLN A 55 -25.59 -15.56 4.34
N ALA A 56 -25.06 -14.42 4.77
CA ALA A 56 -25.59 -13.67 5.91
C ALA A 56 -26.90 -12.93 5.59
N ILE A 57 -27.17 -12.63 4.32
CA ILE A 57 -28.39 -11.94 3.87
C ILE A 57 -29.03 -12.72 2.70
N PRO A 58 -29.69 -13.86 2.97
CA PRO A 58 -30.39 -14.62 1.95
C PRO A 58 -31.54 -13.76 1.37
N GLY A 59 -31.49 -13.48 0.07
CA GLY A 59 -32.48 -12.64 -0.63
C GLY A 59 -32.03 -11.22 -0.99
N SER A 60 -30.82 -10.83 -0.62
CA SER A 60 -30.20 -9.57 -1.05
C SER A 60 -29.56 -9.73 -2.43
N ASN A 61 -30.10 -9.04 -3.44
CA ASN A 61 -29.38 -8.85 -4.70
C ASN A 61 -28.29 -7.80 -4.46
N LEU A 62 -27.02 -8.17 -4.63
CA LEU A 62 -25.92 -7.22 -4.68
C LEU A 62 -26.08 -6.36 -5.94
N ILE A 63 -26.74 -5.21 -5.80
CA ILE A 63 -26.94 -4.28 -6.91
C ILE A 63 -25.74 -3.35 -6.98
N ALA A 64 -24.97 -3.48 -8.06
CA ALA A 64 -23.96 -2.54 -8.50
C ALA A 64 -24.62 -1.19 -8.85
N ILE A 65 -24.62 -0.22 -7.92
CA ILE A 65 -25.24 1.11 -8.13
C ILE A 65 -24.47 1.93 -9.18
N GLY A 66 -23.18 1.64 -9.38
CA GLY A 66 -22.33 2.33 -10.36
C GLY A 66 -22.00 1.45 -11.57
N VAL A 67 -22.05 2.01 -12.78
CA VAL A 67 -21.72 1.33 -14.05
C VAL A 67 -20.30 0.72 -14.08
N ILE A 68 -19.36 1.31 -13.34
CA ILE A 68 -17.97 0.83 -13.28
C ILE A 68 -17.70 -0.09 -12.08
N SER A 69 -18.67 -0.24 -11.17
CA SER A 69 -18.49 -1.00 -9.94
C SER A 69 -18.18 -2.49 -10.16
N PRO A 70 -18.68 -3.19 -11.21
CA PRO A 70 -18.27 -4.58 -11.47
C PRO A 70 -16.78 -4.72 -11.78
N PHE A 71 -16.15 -3.67 -12.32
CA PHE A 71 -14.72 -3.65 -12.62
C PHE A 71 -13.89 -3.16 -11.43
N LEU A 72 -14.32 -2.06 -10.79
CA LEU A 72 -13.56 -1.42 -9.71
C LEU A 72 -13.58 -2.24 -8.41
N THR A 73 -14.63 -3.02 -8.17
CA THR A 73 -14.78 -3.79 -6.93
C THR A 73 -13.73 -4.91 -6.83
N PRO A 74 -13.63 -5.87 -7.78
CA PRO A 74 -12.59 -6.91 -7.72
C PRO A 74 -11.19 -6.31 -7.78
N LEU A 75 -10.97 -5.25 -8.57
CA LEU A 75 -9.71 -4.51 -8.64
C LEU A 75 -9.29 -3.92 -7.28
N LYS A 76 -10.23 -3.27 -6.57
CA LYS A 76 -9.95 -2.68 -5.26
C LYS A 76 -9.67 -3.77 -4.22
N MET A 77 -10.37 -4.89 -4.28
CA MET A 77 -10.15 -6.01 -3.35
C MET A 77 -8.80 -6.67 -3.57
N SER A 78 -8.40 -6.91 -4.82
CA SER A 78 -7.08 -7.47 -5.13
C SER A 78 -5.95 -6.53 -4.72
N LEU A 79 -6.13 -5.21 -4.87
CA LEU A 79 -5.19 -4.21 -4.39
C LEU A 79 -5.03 -4.24 -2.86
N ILE A 80 -6.15 -4.28 -2.13
CA ILE A 80 -6.12 -4.37 -0.66
C ILE A 80 -5.42 -5.67 -0.22
N LEU A 81 -5.74 -6.79 -0.85
CA LEU A 81 -5.11 -8.08 -0.53
C LEU A 81 -3.61 -8.08 -0.85
N ALA A 82 -3.20 -7.48 -1.97
CA ALA A 82 -1.80 -7.33 -2.33
C ALA A 82 -1.03 -6.50 -1.29
N ILE A 83 -1.63 -5.43 -0.76
CA ILE A 83 -1.05 -4.65 0.34
C ILE A 83 -0.91 -5.50 1.60
N TYR A 84 -1.94 -6.31 1.94
CA TYR A 84 -1.89 -7.23 3.09
C TYR A 84 -0.75 -8.25 2.95
N ILE A 85 -0.57 -8.84 1.78
CA ILE A 85 0.53 -9.79 1.51
C ILE A 85 1.89 -9.06 1.52
N ALA A 86 1.93 -7.82 1.05
CA ALA A 86 3.13 -6.98 1.09
C ALA A 86 3.48 -6.47 2.49
N MET A 87 2.57 -6.55 3.48
CA MET A 87 2.79 -6.05 4.84
C MET A 87 4.14 -6.41 5.48
N PRO A 88 4.61 -7.67 5.49
CA PRO A 88 5.93 -8.00 6.05
C PRO A 88 7.06 -7.19 5.41
N TYR A 89 7.01 -6.99 4.09
CA TYR A 89 7.99 -6.17 3.39
C TYR A 89 7.80 -4.68 3.68
N LEU A 90 6.55 -4.19 3.70
CA LEU A 90 6.24 -2.80 4.01
C LEU A 90 6.69 -2.41 5.41
N LEU A 91 6.47 -3.29 6.40
CA LEU A 91 6.92 -3.10 7.77
C LEU A 91 8.45 -3.09 7.86
N TYR A 92 9.14 -3.97 7.15
CA TYR A 92 10.61 -3.96 7.08
C TYR A 92 11.14 -2.66 6.46
N GLN A 93 10.53 -2.22 5.36
CA GLN A 93 10.90 -0.99 4.67
C GLN A 93 10.63 0.26 5.52
N LEU A 94 9.52 0.25 6.28
CA LEU A 94 9.16 1.29 7.24
C LEU A 94 10.13 1.33 8.42
N TRP A 95 10.49 0.17 8.98
CA TRP A 95 11.44 0.08 10.08
C TRP A 95 12.83 0.57 9.68
N MET A 96 13.29 0.24 8.46
CA MET A 96 14.55 0.74 7.92
C MET A 96 14.56 2.29 7.79
N PHE A 97 13.40 2.92 7.62
CA PHE A 97 13.26 4.37 7.61
C PHE A 97 13.19 4.98 9.03
N ILE A 98 12.53 4.31 9.98
CA ILE A 98 12.38 4.80 11.37
C ILE A 98 13.66 4.59 12.20
N ALA A 99 14.34 3.46 12.05
CA ALA A 99 15.56 3.14 12.80
C ALA A 99 16.66 4.23 12.74
N PRO A 100 17.00 4.82 11.58
CA PRO A 100 17.98 5.91 11.53
C PRO A 100 17.49 7.21 12.16
N ALA A 101 16.17 7.42 12.29
CA ALA A 101 15.58 8.63 12.88
C ALA A 101 15.52 8.60 14.41
N LEU A 102 15.59 7.42 15.05
CA LEU A 102 15.53 7.28 16.51
C LEU A 102 16.91 7.15 17.18
N TYR A 103 17.91 6.64 16.45
CA TYR A 103 19.26 6.37 16.98
C TYR A 103 20.29 7.47 16.64
N ARG A 104 19.87 8.58 16.04
CA ARG A 104 20.72 9.76 15.77
C ARG A 104 20.17 11.00 16.43
#